data_AF-A0A9W6KL85-F1
#
_entry.id   AF-A0A9W6KL85-F1
#
_cell.length_a   1.000
_cell.length_b   1.000
_cell.length_c   1.000
_cell.angle_alpha   90.00
_cell.angle_beta   90.00
_cell.angle_gamma   90.00
#
_symmetry.space_group_name_H-M   'P 1'
#
loop_
_entity.id
_entity.type
_entity.pdbx_description
1 polymer ?
#
loop_
_entity_poly.entity_id
_entity_poly.type
_entity_poly.pdbx_seq_one_letter_code
_entity_poly.pdbx_strand_id
1 'polypeptide(L)'
;MLTAFAVDWADQEDGPPIPLAAASVYLRVRRHGSAYAIGEDTLSVGFRTTVLDDPAEVPHLLGLVDRALTRARRHAAILAGHRLDRDLEDMIELSPTPLRGALGVAEAWEDRTTKGRGLALMVDTADETSSAGAALELPLTPPRADLPQWPICSTTWARAVLARALAIGLAAAVHAGRYTWEGTFHIGTAIHRAAWDVLAHDEAEPGPTPAPDPSGRPDVAAHA
;
A
#
# COMPACT_ATOMS: atom_id res chain seq x y z
N MET A 1 -2.09 17.09 7.64
CA MET A 1 -1.94 15.96 6.71
C MET A 1 -1.74 14.71 7.53
N LEU A 2 -2.45 13.65 7.20
CA LEU A 2 -2.22 12.29 7.70
C LEU A 2 -1.38 11.58 6.65
N THR A 3 -0.43 10.76 7.09
CA THR A 3 0.32 9.86 6.21
C THR A 3 0.11 8.44 6.69
N ALA A 4 -0.34 7.56 5.80
CA ALA A 4 -0.48 6.13 6.07
C ALA A 4 0.51 5.34 5.24
N PHE A 5 1.07 4.29 5.83
CA PHE A 5 2.04 3.40 5.19
C PHE A 5 1.54 1.97 5.15
N ALA A 6 1.89 1.29 4.06
CA ALA A 6 1.74 -0.15 3.91
C ALA A 6 2.95 -0.70 3.14
N VAL A 7 3.45 -1.85 3.57
CA VAL A 7 4.44 -2.66 2.85
C VAL A 7 3.82 -4.03 2.61
N ASP A 8 3.95 -4.55 1.39
CA ASP A 8 3.61 -5.95 1.07
C ASP A 8 4.88 -6.79 1.09
N TRP A 9 4.80 -7.94 1.73
CA TRP A 9 5.89 -8.87 1.90
C TRP A 9 5.54 -10.21 1.28
N ALA A 10 6.54 -10.87 0.70
CA ALA A 10 6.50 -12.29 0.37
C ALA A 10 7.33 -13.09 1.37
N ASP A 11 6.79 -14.23 1.79
CA ASP A 11 7.58 -15.22 2.52
C ASP A 11 8.54 -15.93 1.56
N GLN A 12 9.73 -16.26 2.04
CA GLN A 12 10.71 -17.08 1.32
C GLN A 12 10.87 -18.43 2.03
N GLU A 13 11.04 -19.52 1.27
CA GLU A 13 11.22 -20.85 1.88
C GLU A 13 12.48 -20.92 2.76
N ASP A 14 13.58 -20.27 2.35
CA ASP A 14 14.90 -20.34 2.99
C ASP A 14 15.51 -18.95 3.24
N GLY A 15 14.72 -17.96 3.68
CA GLY A 15 15.23 -16.61 3.91
C GLY A 15 14.28 -15.68 4.68
N PRO A 16 14.76 -14.47 5.05
CA PRO A 16 13.89 -13.43 5.59
C PRO A 16 12.84 -13.03 4.55
N PRO A 17 11.66 -12.53 4.97
CA PRO A 17 10.65 -12.05 4.03
C PRO A 17 11.22 -10.91 3.18
N ILE A 18 10.78 -10.82 1.93
CA ILE A 18 11.19 -9.74 1.02
C ILE A 18 10.02 -8.79 0.76
N PRO A 19 10.28 -7.46 0.74
CA PRO A 19 9.24 -6.50 0.42
C PRO A 19 9.00 -6.52 -1.10
N LEU A 20 7.76 -6.73 -1.52
CA LEU A 20 7.35 -6.71 -2.92
C LEU A 20 6.94 -5.31 -3.37
N ALA A 21 6.27 -4.57 -2.48
CA ALA A 21 5.74 -3.26 -2.78
C ALA A 21 5.61 -2.42 -1.51
N ALA A 22 5.64 -1.10 -1.66
CA ALA A 22 5.30 -0.17 -0.59
C ALA A 22 4.44 0.97 -1.11
N ALA A 23 3.51 1.43 -0.28
CA ALA A 23 2.72 2.62 -0.54
C ALA A 23 2.71 3.58 0.64
N SER A 24 2.62 4.86 0.29
CA SER A 24 2.35 5.97 1.21
C SER A 24 1.14 6.73 0.70
N VAL A 25 0.12 6.89 1.53
CA VAL A 25 -1.07 7.69 1.24
C VAL A 25 -1.08 8.94 2.09
N TYR A 26 -1.43 10.07 1.48
CA TYR A 26 -1.47 11.39 2.09
C TYR A 26 -2.91 11.92 2.08
N LEU A 27 -3.50 12.06 3.27
CA LEU A 27 -4.86 12.55 3.44
C LEU A 27 -4.89 13.92 4.09
N ARG A 28 -5.77 14.79 3.60
CA ARG A 28 -5.95 16.13 4.16
C ARG A 28 -6.82 16.09 5.42
N VAL A 29 -6.19 15.95 6.59
CA VAL A 29 -6.87 16.09 7.89
C VAL A 29 -6.75 17.51 8.45
N ARG A 30 -7.83 18.02 9.04
CA ARG A 30 -7.82 19.27 9.82
C ARG A 30 -7.11 19.03 11.15
N ARG A 31 -6.31 20.00 11.62
CA ARG A 31 -5.62 19.90 12.93
C ARG A 31 -6.57 20.13 14.11
N HIS A 32 -7.63 20.90 13.92
CA HIS A 32 -8.63 21.26 14.93
C HIS A 32 -10.04 21.16 14.35
N GLY A 33 -11.03 21.05 15.25
CA GLY A 33 -12.44 20.96 14.91
C GLY A 33 -12.99 19.54 14.95
N SER A 34 -14.30 19.43 14.72
CA SER A 34 -15.01 18.16 14.61
C SER A 34 -14.61 17.41 13.34
N ALA A 35 -14.89 16.11 13.34
CA ALA A 35 -14.75 15.28 12.16
C ALA A 35 -15.57 15.86 10.99
N TYR A 36 -15.03 15.74 9.78
CA TYR A 36 -15.70 16.17 8.55
C TYR A 36 -16.18 14.94 7.76
N ALA A 37 -17.41 15.01 7.26
CA ALA A 37 -17.99 13.96 6.44
C ALA A 37 -17.30 13.89 5.08
N ILE A 38 -16.81 12.71 4.72
CA ILE A 38 -16.21 12.42 3.42
C ILE A 38 -17.03 11.36 2.70
N GLY A 39 -16.87 11.34 1.38
CA GLY A 39 -17.34 10.27 0.49
C GLY A 39 -16.32 10.05 -0.62
N GLU A 40 -16.51 9.00 -1.40
CA GLU A 40 -15.62 8.62 -2.51
C GLU A 40 -15.38 9.77 -3.50
N ASP A 41 -16.39 10.61 -3.69
CA ASP A 41 -16.40 11.73 -4.63
C ASP A 41 -15.73 12.99 -4.09
N THR A 42 -15.52 13.07 -2.77
CA THR A 42 -15.03 14.27 -2.08
C THR A 42 -13.65 14.07 -1.46
N LEU A 43 -13.18 12.82 -1.40
CA LEU A 43 -11.87 12.49 -0.87
C LEU A 43 -10.77 12.84 -1.88
N SER A 44 -9.90 13.77 -1.50
CA SER A 44 -8.65 14.03 -2.21
C SER A 44 -7.53 13.18 -1.62
N VAL A 45 -6.95 12.32 -2.44
CA VAL A 45 -5.89 11.38 -2.07
C VAL A 45 -4.61 11.74 -2.82
N GLY A 46 -3.55 12.08 -2.09
CA GLY A 46 -2.20 12.03 -2.64
C GLY A 46 -1.58 10.68 -2.34
N PHE A 47 -0.76 10.12 -3.22
CA PHE A 47 -0.10 8.84 -2.96
C PHE A 47 1.29 8.74 -3.59
N ARG A 48 2.04 7.75 -3.10
CA ARG A 48 3.24 7.22 -3.75
C ARG A 48 3.21 5.72 -3.58
N THR A 49 3.43 5.00 -4.67
CA THR A 49 3.58 3.54 -4.66
C THR A 49 4.86 3.16 -5.39
N THR A 50 5.51 2.09 -4.93
CA THR A 50 6.66 1.49 -5.59
C THR A 50 6.50 -0.01 -5.49
N VAL A 51 6.62 -0.70 -6.62
CA VAL A 51 6.60 -2.16 -6.73
C VAL A 51 7.94 -2.57 -7.29
N LEU A 52 8.50 -3.67 -6.79
CA LEU A 52 9.74 -4.21 -7.32
C LEU A 52 9.47 -5.01 -8.59
N ASP A 53 10.36 -4.87 -9.58
CA ASP A 53 10.40 -5.73 -10.75
C ASP A 53 11.58 -6.72 -10.69
N ASP A 54 12.55 -6.47 -9.81
CA ASP A 54 13.71 -7.33 -9.54
C ASP A 54 14.06 -7.30 -8.02
N PRO A 55 14.34 -8.45 -7.37
CA PRO A 55 14.80 -8.50 -5.98
C PRO A 55 16.04 -7.63 -5.68
N ALA A 56 16.91 -7.38 -6.67
CA ALA A 56 18.06 -6.51 -6.52
C ALA A 56 17.70 -5.05 -6.20
N GLU A 57 16.44 -4.65 -6.39
CA GLU A 57 15.91 -3.32 -6.13
C GLU A 57 15.48 -3.12 -4.67
N VAL A 58 15.48 -4.18 -3.84
CA VAL A 58 15.09 -4.10 -2.41
C VAL A 58 15.80 -2.96 -1.67
N PRO A 59 17.13 -2.77 -1.76
CA PRO A 59 17.79 -1.66 -1.06
C PRO A 59 17.28 -0.28 -1.50
N HIS A 60 16.89 -0.13 -2.77
CA HIS A 60 16.31 1.11 -3.28
C HIS A 60 14.93 1.36 -2.65
N LEU A 61 14.06 0.35 -2.63
CA LEU A 61 12.74 0.43 -2.00
C LEU A 61 12.86 0.78 -0.51
N LEU A 62 13.72 0.09 0.24
CA LEU A 62 13.96 0.39 1.66
C LEU A 62 14.40 1.84 1.87
N GLY A 63 15.32 2.34 1.03
CA GLY A 63 15.75 3.74 1.09
C GLY A 63 14.64 4.75 0.76
N LEU A 64 13.69 4.39 -0.11
CA LEU A 64 12.52 5.21 -0.41
C LEU A 64 11.56 5.29 0.78
N VAL A 65 11.26 4.14 1.38
CA VAL A 65 10.38 4.05 2.55
C VAL A 65 10.99 4.77 3.75
N ASP A 66 12.29 4.60 4.01
CA ASP A 66 13.01 5.26 5.09
C ASP A 66 12.92 6.81 5.04
N ARG A 67 13.09 7.37 3.84
CA ARG A 67 12.93 8.83 3.62
C ARG A 67 11.48 9.28 3.84
N ALA A 68 10.53 8.47 3.40
CA ALA A 68 9.11 8.78 3.57
C ALA A 68 8.71 8.74 5.04
N LEU A 69 9.16 7.73 5.81
CA LEU A 69 8.98 7.61 7.26
C LEU A 69 9.58 8.80 8.01
N THR A 70 10.81 9.19 7.67
CA THR A 70 11.46 10.39 8.25
C THR A 70 10.60 11.64 8.07
N ARG A 71 10.10 11.86 6.85
CA ARG A 71 9.27 13.02 6.54
C ARG A 71 7.93 12.95 7.28
N ALA A 72 7.29 11.79 7.29
CA ALA A 72 6.00 11.61 7.92
C ALA A 72 6.06 11.83 9.44
N ARG A 73 7.05 11.24 10.11
CA ARG A 73 7.28 11.42 11.56
C ARG A 73 7.38 12.90 11.97
N ARG A 74 8.01 13.73 11.15
CA ARG A 74 8.26 15.16 11.45
C ARG A 74 7.18 16.11 10.99
N HIS A 75 6.50 15.81 9.88
CA HIS A 75 5.63 16.77 9.20
C HIS A 75 4.16 16.37 9.15
N ALA A 76 3.85 15.09 9.29
CA ALA A 76 2.47 14.65 9.38
C ALA A 76 1.86 15.06 10.73
N ALA A 77 0.56 15.30 10.73
CA ALA A 77 -0.20 15.41 11.97
C ALA A 77 -0.44 14.02 12.59
N ILE A 78 -0.60 13.02 11.72
CA ILE A 78 -0.84 11.62 12.05
C ILE A 78 0.03 10.77 11.11
N LEU A 79 0.77 9.82 11.66
CA LEU A 79 1.44 8.74 10.93
C LEU A 79 0.71 7.44 11.31
N ALA A 80 0.17 6.75 10.32
CA ALA A 80 -0.62 5.55 10.51
C ALA A 80 0.01 4.33 9.83
N GLY A 81 -0.13 3.18 10.47
CA GLY A 81 0.24 1.88 9.94
C GLY A 81 -0.67 0.78 10.47
N HIS A 82 -0.48 -0.45 10.01
CA HIS A 82 -1.18 -1.62 10.53
C HIS A 82 -0.13 -2.65 10.92
N ARG A 83 0.14 -2.80 12.22
CA ARG A 83 1.29 -3.59 12.69
C ARG A 83 2.60 -3.14 12.06
N LEU A 84 2.78 -1.82 12.01
CA LEU A 84 3.94 -1.21 11.35
C LEU A 84 5.25 -1.53 12.09
N ASP A 85 5.17 -1.87 13.38
CA ASP A 85 6.28 -2.40 14.16
C ASP A 85 6.98 -3.55 13.44
N ARG A 86 6.22 -4.52 12.94
CA ARG A 86 6.75 -5.69 12.21
C ARG A 86 7.38 -5.30 10.88
N ASP A 87 6.73 -4.45 10.11
CA ASP A 87 7.29 -3.95 8.85
C ASP A 87 8.62 -3.22 9.10
N LEU A 88 8.73 -2.45 10.19
CA LEU A 88 9.94 -1.73 10.55
C LEU A 88 11.06 -2.69 10.98
N GLU A 89 10.74 -3.71 11.79
CA GLU A 89 11.67 -4.77 12.18
C GLU A 89 12.24 -5.49 10.95
N ASP A 90 11.37 -5.99 10.07
CA ASP A 90 11.74 -6.70 8.85
C ASP A 90 12.60 -5.80 7.93
N MET A 91 12.26 -4.51 7.79
CA MET A 91 13.06 -3.56 7.02
C MET A 91 14.46 -3.31 7.61
N ILE A 92 14.56 -3.21 8.95
CA ILE A 92 15.82 -2.96 9.65
C ILE A 92 16.74 -4.18 9.55
N GLU A 93 16.19 -5.38 9.71
CA GLU A 93 16.93 -6.64 9.58
C GLU A 93 17.44 -6.87 8.16
N LEU A 94 16.59 -6.60 7.15
CA LEU A 94 16.93 -6.82 5.76
C LEU A 94 17.95 -5.81 5.19
N SER A 95 18.07 -4.62 5.78
CA SER A 95 18.90 -3.57 5.22
C SER A 95 20.39 -3.74 5.53
N PRO A 96 21.28 -3.70 4.52
CA PRO A 96 22.72 -3.70 4.76
C PRO A 96 23.23 -2.37 5.35
N THR A 97 22.38 -1.33 5.38
CA THR A 97 22.74 0.02 5.85
C THR A 97 21.72 0.54 6.86
N PRO A 98 22.13 1.34 7.85
CA PRO A 98 21.19 1.86 8.85
C PRO A 98 20.06 2.71 8.25
N LEU A 99 18.82 2.27 8.41
CA LEU A 99 17.60 3.00 8.04
C LEU A 99 17.18 3.94 9.18
N ARG A 100 17.67 5.20 9.15
CA ARG A 100 17.49 6.16 10.25
C ARG A 100 16.04 6.57 10.46
N GLY A 101 15.27 6.68 9.39
CA GLY A 101 13.84 6.91 9.44
C GLY A 101 13.08 5.75 10.06
N ALA A 102 13.36 4.53 9.62
CA ALA A 102 12.74 3.32 10.15
C ALA A 102 13.05 3.14 11.64
N LEU A 103 14.33 3.19 12.03
CA LEU A 103 14.77 3.13 13.43
C LEU A 103 14.09 4.20 14.29
N GLY A 104 14.05 5.44 13.79
CA GLY A 104 13.44 6.53 14.54
C GLY A 104 11.92 6.42 14.65
N VAL A 105 11.26 5.82 13.65
CA VAL A 105 9.82 5.54 13.78
C VAL A 105 9.60 4.38 14.75
N ALA A 106 10.37 3.30 14.67
CA ALA A 106 10.28 2.14 15.57
C ALA A 106 10.39 2.55 17.04
N GLU A 107 11.42 3.32 17.39
CA GLU A 107 11.61 3.87 18.74
C GLU A 107 10.40 4.67 19.23
N ALA A 108 9.82 5.50 18.36
CA ALA A 108 8.64 6.30 18.72
C ALA A 108 7.33 5.50 18.67
N TRP A 109 7.30 4.36 17.97
CA TRP A 109 6.14 3.48 17.82
C TRP A 109 5.88 2.67 19.09
N GLU A 110 6.94 2.28 19.81
CA GLU A 110 6.86 1.63 21.13
C GLU A 110 6.10 2.50 22.13
N ASP A 111 6.40 3.80 22.15
CA ASP A 111 5.77 4.81 23.01
C ASP A 111 4.65 5.60 22.30
N ARG A 112 3.99 5.02 21.29
CA ARG A 112 3.04 5.74 20.41
C ARG A 112 1.88 6.43 21.13
N THR A 113 1.51 5.96 22.31
CA THR A 113 0.46 6.57 23.15
C THR A 113 0.87 7.94 23.70
N THR A 114 2.17 8.23 23.77
CA THR A 114 2.73 9.49 24.26
C THR A 114 3.16 10.35 23.08
N LYS A 115 2.34 11.36 22.74
CA LYS A 115 2.67 12.26 21.64
C LYS A 115 3.87 13.16 21.98
N GLY A 116 5.01 12.91 21.33
CA GLY A 116 6.18 13.78 21.36
C GLY A 116 5.92 15.17 20.76
N ARG A 117 6.52 16.21 21.36
CA ARG A 117 6.40 17.59 20.86
C ARG A 117 7.00 17.71 19.45
N GLY A 118 6.21 18.21 18.51
CA GLY A 118 6.66 18.40 17.12
C GLY A 118 6.71 17.12 16.29
N LEU A 119 6.22 16.00 16.82
CA LEU A 119 6.10 14.73 16.09
C LEU A 119 4.64 14.45 15.72
N ALA A 120 4.47 13.60 14.71
CA ALA A 120 3.17 13.05 14.33
C ALA A 120 2.58 12.24 15.49
N LEU A 121 1.25 12.26 15.63
CA LEU A 121 0.55 11.23 16.38
C LEU A 121 0.73 9.90 15.64
N MET A 122 1.17 8.85 16.31
CA MET A 122 1.32 7.52 15.73
C MET A 122 0.06 6.72 16.00
N VAL A 123 -0.47 6.06 14.97
CA VAL A 123 -1.68 5.25 15.07
C VAL A 123 -1.41 3.86 14.50
N ASP A 124 -1.53 2.85 15.35
CA ASP A 124 -1.53 1.46 14.92
C ASP A 124 -2.95 0.95 14.75
N THR A 125 -3.35 0.81 13.49
CA THR A 125 -4.72 0.45 13.16
C THR A 125 -5.10 -0.97 13.59
N ALA A 126 -4.13 -1.86 13.79
CA ALA A 126 -4.41 -3.21 14.28
C ALA A 126 -4.97 -3.19 15.72
N ASP A 127 -4.41 -2.31 16.56
CA ASP A 127 -4.78 -2.23 17.97
C ASP A 127 -5.89 -1.19 18.22
N GLU A 128 -5.87 -0.09 17.46
CA GLU A 128 -6.61 1.12 17.83
C GLU A 128 -7.90 1.31 17.04
N THR A 129 -8.06 0.67 15.87
CA THR A 129 -9.24 0.90 15.01
C THR A 129 -10.30 -0.19 15.03
N SER A 130 -10.08 -1.26 15.79
CA SER A 130 -11.06 -2.34 16.01
C SER A 130 -12.41 -1.85 16.58
N SER A 131 -12.44 -0.68 17.22
CA SER A 131 -13.63 -0.06 17.82
C SER A 131 -14.16 1.19 17.08
N ALA A 132 -13.46 1.65 16.02
CA ALA A 132 -13.73 2.96 15.41
C ALA A 132 -14.95 2.99 14.48
N GLY A 133 -15.62 1.85 14.23
CA GLY A 133 -16.85 1.79 13.43
C GLY A 133 -16.67 2.13 11.94
N ALA A 134 -15.43 2.16 11.44
CA ALA A 134 -15.12 2.40 10.04
C ALA A 134 -15.48 1.14 9.22
N ALA A 135 -16.67 1.10 8.64
CA ALA A 135 -17.04 0.07 7.68
C ALA A 135 -16.26 0.31 6.38
N LEU A 136 -15.20 -0.49 6.17
CA LEU A 136 -14.36 -0.49 4.98
C LEU A 136 -14.61 -1.79 4.19
N GLU A 137 -14.58 -1.71 2.86
CA GLU A 137 -14.71 -2.88 1.99
C GLU A 137 -13.50 -3.83 2.06
N LEU A 138 -12.30 -3.26 2.22
CA LEU A 138 -11.05 -4.02 2.17
C LEU A 138 -10.52 -4.32 3.58
N PRO A 139 -10.06 -5.55 3.88
CA PRO A 139 -9.35 -5.83 5.12
C PRO A 139 -8.03 -5.04 5.20
N LEU A 140 -7.64 -4.67 6.42
CA LEU A 140 -6.38 -3.96 6.69
C LEU A 140 -5.17 -4.90 6.69
N THR A 141 -5.36 -6.17 7.06
CA THR A 141 -4.29 -7.17 7.07
C THR A 141 -4.11 -7.73 5.65
N PRO A 142 -2.91 -7.65 5.06
CA PRO A 142 -2.65 -8.32 3.79
C PRO A 142 -2.60 -9.84 4.00
N PRO A 143 -3.09 -10.65 3.06
CA PRO A 143 -2.67 -12.03 2.99
C PRO A 143 -1.16 -12.05 2.70
N ARG A 144 -0.36 -12.76 3.49
CA ARG A 144 1.02 -13.07 3.09
C ARG A 144 0.95 -13.89 1.82
N ALA A 145 1.71 -13.46 0.81
CA ALA A 145 1.74 -14.11 -0.47
C ALA A 145 3.01 -14.96 -0.61
N ASP A 146 2.90 -16.01 -1.40
CA ASP A 146 4.06 -16.72 -1.90
C ASP A 146 4.90 -15.77 -2.78
N LEU A 147 6.20 -16.04 -2.84
CA LEU A 147 7.11 -15.38 -3.78
C LEU A 147 6.53 -15.38 -5.20
N PRO A 148 6.29 -14.21 -5.81
CA PRO A 148 5.83 -14.15 -7.18
C PRO A 148 6.95 -14.57 -8.14
N GLN A 149 6.57 -15.02 -9.33
CA GLN A 149 7.49 -15.07 -10.44
C GLN A 149 7.80 -13.64 -10.89
N TRP A 150 9.10 -13.33 -11.02
CA TRP A 150 9.58 -12.03 -11.46
C TRP A 150 9.63 -11.96 -12.98
N PRO A 151 9.33 -10.81 -13.61
CA PRO A 151 8.89 -9.54 -13.01
C PRO A 151 7.43 -9.61 -12.52
N ILE A 152 7.12 -8.83 -11.49
CA ILE A 152 5.80 -8.80 -10.90
C ILE A 152 4.85 -8.02 -11.81
N CYS A 153 3.57 -8.42 -11.88
CA CYS A 153 2.53 -7.59 -12.50
C CYS A 153 2.32 -6.31 -11.67
N SER A 154 3.10 -5.27 -12.01
CA SER A 154 3.31 -4.09 -11.17
C SER A 154 2.02 -3.34 -10.87
N THR A 155 1.07 -3.30 -11.81
CA THR A 155 -0.22 -2.62 -11.62
C THR A 155 -1.09 -3.26 -10.54
N THR A 156 -1.15 -4.60 -10.50
CA THR A 156 -2.00 -5.33 -9.53
C THR A 156 -1.49 -5.15 -8.12
N TRP A 157 -0.18 -5.34 -7.93
CA TRP A 157 0.48 -5.16 -6.63
C TRP A 157 0.46 -3.70 -6.19
N ALA A 158 0.71 -2.77 -7.12
CA ALA A 158 0.62 -1.34 -6.83
C ALA A 158 -0.77 -0.95 -6.32
N ARG A 159 -1.82 -1.46 -6.97
CA ARG A 159 -3.21 -1.20 -6.59
C ARG A 159 -3.53 -1.81 -5.22
N ALA A 160 -3.09 -3.04 -4.96
CA ALA A 160 -3.32 -3.73 -3.70
C ALA A 160 -2.64 -3.00 -2.51
N VAL A 161 -1.35 -2.70 -2.61
CA VAL A 161 -0.61 -2.01 -1.54
C VAL A 161 -1.14 -0.59 -1.31
N LEU A 162 -1.53 0.10 -2.39
CA LEU A 162 -2.15 1.43 -2.32
C LEU A 162 -3.51 1.38 -1.62
N ALA A 163 -4.32 0.36 -1.94
CA ALA A 163 -5.63 0.17 -1.32
C ALA A 163 -5.51 -0.07 0.17
N ARG A 164 -4.54 -0.88 0.59
CA ARG A 164 -4.25 -1.10 2.00
C ARG A 164 -3.77 0.19 2.68
N ALA A 165 -2.83 0.93 2.09
CA ALA A 165 -2.38 2.20 2.65
C ALA A 165 -3.54 3.21 2.80
N LEU A 166 -4.47 3.26 1.84
CA LEU A 166 -5.65 4.11 1.93
C LEU A 166 -6.59 3.64 3.05
N ALA A 167 -6.86 2.34 3.15
CA ALA A 167 -7.66 1.74 4.20
C ALA A 167 -7.13 2.09 5.60
N ILE A 168 -5.81 1.94 5.80
CA ILE A 168 -5.11 2.32 7.03
C ILE A 168 -5.30 3.81 7.33
N GLY A 169 -5.12 4.67 6.33
CA GLY A 169 -5.27 6.11 6.49
C GLY A 169 -6.69 6.54 6.86
N LEU A 170 -7.70 5.91 6.26
CA LEU A 170 -9.11 6.17 6.56
C LEU A 170 -9.47 5.69 7.96
N ALA A 171 -9.08 4.46 8.34
CA ALA A 171 -9.30 3.93 9.67
C ALA A 171 -8.67 4.82 10.74
N ALA A 172 -7.41 5.21 10.55
CA ALA A 172 -6.71 6.10 11.48
C ALA A 172 -7.34 7.51 11.54
N ALA A 173 -7.85 8.03 10.42
CA ALA A 173 -8.55 9.31 10.41
C ALA A 173 -9.87 9.26 11.20
N VAL A 174 -10.64 8.17 11.12
CA VAL A 174 -11.87 7.98 11.91
C VAL A 174 -11.54 7.84 13.38
N HIS A 175 -10.58 6.98 13.72
CA HIS A 175 -10.14 6.80 15.10
C HIS A 175 -9.68 8.12 15.73
N ALA A 176 -8.93 8.94 14.99
CA ALA A 176 -8.48 10.25 15.45
C ALA A 176 -9.56 11.35 15.41
N GLY A 177 -10.83 11.00 15.14
CA GLY A 177 -11.96 11.93 15.08
C GLY A 177 -11.85 12.98 13.97
N ARG A 178 -11.19 12.63 12.85
CA ARG A 178 -10.93 13.56 11.73
C ARG A 178 -11.91 13.40 10.59
N TYR A 179 -12.35 12.18 10.32
CA TYR A 179 -13.32 11.85 9.27
C TYR A 179 -14.52 11.09 9.81
N THR A 180 -15.63 11.21 9.09
CA THR A 180 -16.81 10.35 9.20
C THR A 180 -17.32 10.06 7.79
N TRP A 181 -18.09 8.99 7.62
CA TRP A 181 -18.89 8.74 6.42
C TRP A 181 -20.11 7.91 6.82
N GLU A 182 -21.08 7.81 5.91
CA GLU A 182 -22.25 6.96 6.07
C GLU A 182 -22.04 5.64 5.31
N GLY A 183 -22.46 4.53 5.91
CA GLY A 183 -22.36 3.20 5.28
C GLY A 183 -20.92 2.68 5.13
N THR A 184 -20.70 1.87 4.11
CA THR A 184 -19.39 1.29 3.78
C THR A 184 -18.64 2.19 2.81
N PHE A 185 -17.36 2.45 3.06
CA PHE A 185 -16.51 3.21 2.15
C PHE A 185 -15.85 2.27 1.13
N HIS A 186 -16.10 2.49 -0.17
CA HIS A 186 -15.53 1.65 -1.23
C HIS A 186 -14.14 2.14 -1.66
N ILE A 187 -13.12 1.49 -1.09
CA ILE A 187 -11.71 1.83 -1.30
C ILE A 187 -11.32 1.70 -2.79
N GLY A 188 -11.83 0.67 -3.48
CA GLY A 188 -11.56 0.45 -4.90
C GLY A 188 -12.00 1.63 -5.77
N THR A 189 -13.20 2.15 -5.53
CA THR A 189 -13.74 3.33 -6.24
C THR A 189 -12.89 4.57 -6.00
N ALA A 190 -12.48 4.81 -4.74
CA ALA A 190 -11.66 5.97 -4.40
C ALA A 190 -10.28 5.93 -5.08
N ILE A 191 -9.62 4.77 -5.13
CA ILE A 191 -8.34 4.61 -5.84
C ILE A 191 -8.52 4.77 -7.34
N HIS A 192 -9.53 4.12 -7.90
CA HIS A 192 -9.80 4.20 -9.32
C HIS A 192 -9.93 5.65 -9.77
N ARG A 193 -10.64 6.50 -8.99
CA ARG A 193 -10.75 7.93 -9.27
C ARG A 193 -9.43 8.70 -9.05
N ALA A 194 -8.72 8.40 -7.97
CA ALA A 194 -7.51 9.14 -7.59
C ALA A 194 -6.28 8.79 -8.44
N ALA A 195 -6.25 7.59 -9.02
CA ALA A 195 -5.09 7.03 -9.71
C ALA A 195 -5.45 6.53 -11.12
N TRP A 196 -6.58 6.98 -11.69
CA TRP A 196 -7.07 6.56 -13.01
C TRP A 196 -5.99 6.70 -14.09
N ASP A 197 -5.26 7.81 -14.10
CA ASP A 197 -4.23 8.10 -15.09
C ASP A 197 -2.93 7.30 -14.89
N VAL A 198 -2.63 6.88 -13.66
CA VAL A 198 -1.39 6.19 -13.30
C VAL A 198 -1.51 4.67 -13.30
N LEU A 199 -2.71 4.12 -13.01
CA LEU A 199 -2.96 2.67 -12.86
C LEU A 199 -3.87 2.07 -13.95
N ALA A 200 -4.17 2.80 -15.03
CA ALA A 200 -5.11 2.37 -16.08
C ALA A 200 -4.57 1.36 -17.11
N HIS A 201 -3.29 1.00 -17.10
CA HIS A 201 -2.73 0.25 -18.24
C HIS A 201 -2.18 -1.11 -17.81
N ASP A 202 -3.08 -2.09 -17.74
CA ASP A 202 -2.75 -3.52 -17.93
C ASP A 202 -3.94 -4.30 -18.53
N GLU A 203 -4.84 -3.63 -19.25
CA GLU A 203 -5.63 -4.35 -20.26
C GLU A 203 -4.71 -4.50 -21.46
N ALA A 204 -3.95 -5.60 -21.49
CA ALA A 204 -3.42 -6.11 -22.74
C ALA A 204 -4.62 -6.23 -23.69
N GLU A 205 -4.70 -5.38 -24.71
CA GLU A 205 -5.59 -5.65 -25.83
C GLU A 205 -5.32 -7.10 -26.25
N PRO A 206 -6.33 -7.98 -26.30
CA PRO A 206 -6.13 -9.31 -26.86
C PRO A 206 -5.62 -9.09 -28.29
N GLY A 207 -4.33 -9.38 -28.49
CA GLY A 207 -3.70 -9.29 -29.80
C GLY A 207 -4.57 -10.03 -30.82
N PRO A 208 -4.69 -9.51 -32.05
CA PRO A 208 -5.62 -10.04 -33.03
C PRO A 208 -5.43 -11.56 -33.15
N THR A 209 -6.47 -12.30 -32.80
CA THR A 209 -6.53 -13.75 -32.99
C THR A 209 -6.05 -14.05 -34.41
N PRO A 210 -4.96 -14.80 -34.61
CA PRO A 210 -4.51 -15.12 -35.95
C PRO A 210 -5.65 -15.84 -36.65
N ALA A 211 -6.08 -15.29 -37.79
CA ALA A 211 -7.12 -15.89 -38.60
C ALA A 211 -6.72 -17.33 -38.95
N PRO A 212 -7.67 -18.29 -38.93
CA PRO A 212 -7.37 -19.66 -39.31
C PRO A 212 -6.81 -19.68 -40.73
N ASP A 213 -5.63 -20.28 -40.87
CA ASP A 213 -4.93 -20.43 -42.14
C ASP A 213 -5.83 -21.20 -43.14
N PRO A 214 -6.27 -20.59 -44.25
CA PRO A 214 -7.11 -21.26 -45.24
C PRO A 214 -6.31 -22.25 -46.11
N SER A 215 -5.00 -22.41 -45.90
CA SER A 215 -4.14 -23.24 -46.74
C SER A 215 -4.01 -24.71 -46.30
N GLY A 216 -4.92 -25.20 -45.45
CA GLY A 216 -5.12 -26.63 -45.15
C GLY A 216 -5.46 -27.43 -46.41
N ARG A 217 -4.45 -27.69 -47.24
CA ARG A 217 -4.49 -28.61 -48.38
C ARG A 217 -4.72 -30.01 -47.83
N PRO A 218 -5.80 -30.70 -48.22
CA PRO A 218 -5.96 -32.10 -47.87
C PRO A 218 -4.87 -32.90 -48.58
N ASP A 219 -4.09 -33.64 -47.78
CA ASP A 219 -3.15 -34.65 -48.28
C ASP A 219 -3.98 -35.73 -48.97
N VAL A 220 -3.95 -35.74 -50.30
CA VAL A 220 -4.58 -36.78 -51.11
C VAL A 220 -3.68 -38.00 -50.99
N ALA A 221 -4.12 -38.96 -50.17
CA ALA A 221 -3.57 -40.31 -50.16
C ALA A 221 -3.72 -40.93 -51.55
N ALA A 222 -2.60 -41.06 -52.28
CA ALA A 222 -2.50 -41.87 -53.47
C ALA A 222 -1.88 -43.23 -53.11
N HIS A 223 -2.58 -44.28 -53.51
CA HIS A 223 -2.28 -45.70 -53.33
C HIS A 223 -0.87 -46.13 -53.75
N ALA A 224 -0.30 -47.06 -52.96
CA ALA A 224 0.28 -48.31 -53.46
C ALA A 224 0.12 -49.40 -52.39
#